data_AF-A0AAD8SQ95-F1
#
_entry.id   AF-A0AAD8SQ95-F1
#
_cell.length_a   1.000
_cell.length_b   1.000
_cell.length_c   1.000
_cell.angle_alpha   90.00
_cell.angle_beta   90.00
_cell.angle_gamma   90.00
#
_symmetry.space_group_name_H-M   'P 1'
#
loop_
_entity.id
_entity.type
_entity.pdbx_description
1 polymer ?
#
loop_
_entity_poly.entity_id
_entity_poly.type
_entity_poly.pdbx_seq_one_letter_code
_entity_poly.pdbx_strand_id
1 'polypeptide(L)'
;MKLSVMHLRLLQEARERIQSKTIPSGPSFSNQSSSLYGDTDDFDPFGDNYVNDRTENDAAENAIKLNYHSYMNRQTRARWTKSDTDLFYQGVQQFGSDFAMIQQLFPDKSRDQVRQKFKSEEKKHPMQVHDAILHRSKDNVYLKQVIKQLNIEDLQRDINSTDKQEVASNEGDTGNELTVNLMAQEMALAIETYVAGIVKWQAYGP
;
A
#
# COMPACT_ATOMS: atom_id res chain seq x y z
N MET A 1 -29.69 18.30 -34.53
CA MET A 1 -28.35 18.11 -33.92
C MET A 1 -27.69 16.90 -34.58
N LYS A 2 -26.53 17.07 -35.22
CA LYS A 2 -25.84 15.95 -35.91
C LYS A 2 -24.97 15.21 -34.89
N LEU A 3 -25.18 13.91 -34.73
CA LEU A 3 -24.39 13.06 -33.84
C LEU A 3 -23.02 12.79 -34.47
N SER A 4 -21.97 12.87 -33.65
CA SER A 4 -20.59 12.59 -34.07
C SER A 4 -20.46 11.15 -34.58
N VAL A 5 -19.61 10.93 -35.59
CA VAL A 5 -19.33 9.60 -36.17
C VAL A 5 -18.88 8.61 -35.09
N MET A 6 -18.17 9.08 -34.06
CA MET A 6 -17.78 8.28 -32.91
C MET A 6 -19.00 7.79 -32.12
N HIS A 7 -20.03 8.62 -32.00
CA HIS A 7 -21.25 8.27 -31.28
C HIS A 7 -22.08 7.22 -32.03
N LEU A 8 -22.13 7.31 -33.37
CA LEU A 8 -22.75 6.29 -34.22
C LEU A 8 -22.05 4.93 -34.09
N ARG A 9 -20.71 4.94 -34.06
CA ARG A 9 -19.90 3.73 -33.87
C ARG A 9 -20.16 3.08 -32.52
N LEU A 10 -20.22 3.88 -31.46
CA LEU A 10 -20.46 3.40 -30.11
C LEU A 10 -21.87 2.80 -29.96
N LEU A 11 -22.87 3.41 -30.62
CA LEU A 11 -24.24 2.90 -30.65
C LEU A 11 -24.35 1.56 -31.40
N GLN A 12 -23.59 1.41 -32.50
CA GLN A 12 -23.54 0.17 -33.26
C GLN A 12 -22.90 -0.96 -32.44
N GLU A 13 -21.80 -0.68 -31.75
CA GLU A 13 -21.13 -1.63 -30.84
C GLU A 13 -22.03 -2.05 -29.66
N ALA A 14 -22.79 -1.10 -29.08
CA ALA A 14 -23.73 -1.40 -27.99
C ALA A 14 -24.89 -2.29 -28.45
N ARG A 15 -25.37 -2.12 -29.69
CA ARG A 15 -26.45 -2.93 -30.25
C ARG A 15 -26.02 -4.37 -30.49
N GLU A 16 -24.78 -4.59 -30.94
CA GLU A 16 -24.23 -5.93 -31.20
C GLU A 16 -24.03 -6.73 -29.89
N ARG A 17 -23.67 -6.07 -28.78
CA ARG A 17 -23.52 -6.72 -27.46
C ARG A 17 -24.81 -7.30 -26.87
N ILE A 18 -25.97 -6.76 -27.24
CA ILE A 18 -27.27 -7.23 -26.72
C ILE A 18 -27.75 -8.47 -27.48
N GLN A 19 -27.40 -8.61 -28.77
CA GLN A 19 -27.84 -9.74 -29.59
C GLN A 19 -27.08 -11.05 -29.28
N SER A 20 -25.84 -10.98 -28.76
CA SER A 20 -25.01 -12.17 -28.52
C SER A 20 -25.23 -12.85 -27.15
N LYS A 21 -26.34 -12.61 -26.45
CA LYS A 21 -26.60 -13.17 -25.11
C LYS A 21 -27.79 -14.14 -25.09
N THR A 22 -27.62 -15.26 -25.77
CA THR A 22 -28.33 -16.52 -25.48
C THR A 22 -27.30 -17.53 -24.99
N ILE A 23 -27.38 -17.89 -23.70
CA ILE A 23 -26.44 -18.78 -23.01
C ILE A 23 -26.77 -20.24 -23.36
N PRO A 24 -25.75 -21.11 -23.54
CA PRO A 24 -25.76 -22.34 -22.77
C PRO A 24 -24.44 -22.59 -22.02
N SER A 25 -24.63 -23.01 -20.77
CA SER A 25 -23.73 -23.68 -19.83
C SER A 25 -22.40 -24.20 -20.36
N GLY A 26 -21.30 -23.66 -19.85
CA GLY A 26 -19.95 -24.21 -20.02
C GLY A 26 -19.65 -25.35 -19.02
N PRO A 27 -18.82 -26.35 -19.38
CA PRO A 27 -18.42 -27.39 -18.44
C PRO A 27 -17.18 -26.99 -17.63
N SER A 28 -17.17 -27.50 -16.40
CA SER A 28 -16.11 -27.39 -15.40
C SER A 28 -14.84 -28.11 -15.87
N PHE A 29 -13.67 -27.45 -15.81
CA PHE A 29 -12.39 -28.08 -16.11
C PHE A 29 -11.85 -28.77 -14.85
N SER A 30 -12.02 -30.09 -14.74
CA SER A 30 -11.25 -30.92 -13.79
C SER A 30 -9.99 -31.45 -14.48
N ASN A 31 -8.85 -31.27 -13.81
CA ASN A 31 -7.54 -31.75 -14.26
C ASN A 31 -7.53 -33.29 -14.30
N GLN A 32 -7.37 -33.88 -15.48
CA GLN A 32 -7.07 -35.31 -15.59
C GLN A 32 -5.59 -35.52 -15.83
N SER A 33 -4.91 -35.97 -14.78
CA SER A 33 -3.60 -36.63 -14.83
C SER A 33 -3.77 -38.04 -15.42
N SER A 34 -3.08 -38.31 -16.53
CA SER A 34 -3.07 -39.60 -17.21
C SER A 34 -2.35 -40.68 -16.39
N SER A 35 -3.09 -41.71 -15.96
CA SER A 35 -2.53 -42.99 -15.50
C SER A 35 -3.08 -44.09 -16.38
N LEU A 36 -2.21 -44.59 -17.25
CA LEU A 36 -2.44 -45.66 -18.21
C LEU A 36 -2.47 -47.01 -17.48
N TYR A 37 -3.66 -47.60 -17.34
CA TYR A 37 -3.84 -49.05 -17.19
C TYR A 37 -5.04 -49.44 -18.04
N GLY A 38 -4.78 -50.19 -19.11
CA GLY A 38 -5.80 -50.79 -19.94
C GLY A 38 -6.13 -52.17 -19.42
N ASP A 39 -7.41 -52.48 -19.28
CA ASP A 39 -8.01 -53.79 -19.56
C ASP A 39 -9.53 -53.67 -19.34
N THR A 40 -10.31 -53.72 -20.42
CA THR A 40 -11.69 -54.27 -20.49
C THR A 40 -12.22 -54.04 -21.90
N ASP A 41 -12.40 -55.11 -22.65
CA ASP A 41 -13.16 -55.16 -23.89
C ASP A 41 -14.62 -54.76 -23.63
N ASP A 42 -15.07 -53.63 -24.18
CA ASP A 42 -16.49 -53.29 -24.24
C ASP A 42 -16.85 -52.82 -25.65
N PHE A 43 -17.73 -53.59 -26.28
CA PHE A 43 -18.32 -53.38 -27.60
C PHE A 43 -19.33 -52.24 -27.50
N ASP A 44 -19.05 -51.08 -28.09
CA ASP A 44 -19.95 -49.93 -28.12
C ASP A 44 -20.66 -49.81 -29.50
N PRO A 45 -21.96 -50.16 -29.61
CA PRO A 45 -22.70 -50.20 -30.88
C PRO A 45 -23.32 -48.84 -31.28
N PHE A 46 -22.85 -47.73 -30.71
CA PHE A 46 -23.31 -46.37 -31.03
C PHE A 46 -22.19 -45.48 -31.58
N GLY A 47 -21.39 -46.03 -32.49
CA GLY A 47 -20.38 -45.31 -33.26
C GLY A 47 -20.99 -44.30 -34.23
N ASP A 48 -21.49 -43.18 -33.70
CA ASP A 48 -21.87 -42.04 -34.51
C ASP A 48 -20.61 -41.31 -34.99
N ASN A 49 -20.45 -41.40 -36.30
CA ASN A 49 -19.39 -40.90 -37.14
C ASN A 49 -19.45 -39.36 -37.17
N TYR A 50 -18.83 -38.70 -36.18
CA TYR A 50 -18.61 -37.26 -36.26
C TYR A 50 -17.54 -36.96 -37.31
N VAL A 51 -18.02 -36.74 -38.54
CA VAL A 51 -17.31 -36.06 -39.63
C VAL A 51 -16.73 -34.77 -39.05
N ASN A 52 -15.40 -34.74 -38.90
CA ASN A 52 -14.67 -33.51 -38.64
C ASN A 52 -14.78 -32.64 -39.90
N ASP A 53 -15.78 -31.76 -39.95
CA ASP A 53 -15.75 -30.57 -40.77
C ASP A 53 -14.66 -29.65 -40.20
N ARG A 54 -13.42 -29.90 -40.63
CA ARG A 54 -12.31 -28.97 -40.47
C ARG A 54 -12.58 -27.77 -41.36
N THR A 55 -13.48 -26.90 -40.92
CA THR A 55 -13.55 -25.55 -41.43
C THR A 55 -12.39 -24.78 -40.80
N GLU A 56 -11.31 -24.71 -41.57
CA GLU A 56 -10.19 -23.78 -41.41
C GLU A 56 -10.70 -22.42 -40.91
N ASN A 57 -10.46 -22.14 -39.63
CA ASN A 57 -10.54 -20.80 -39.08
C ASN A 57 -9.11 -20.34 -38.76
N ASP A 58 -8.34 -20.11 -39.82
CA ASP A 58 -7.07 -19.36 -39.82
C ASP A 58 -7.33 -17.87 -39.55
N ALA A 59 -8.03 -17.56 -38.45
CA ALA A 59 -8.40 -16.20 -38.06
C ALA A 59 -8.21 -15.92 -36.57
N ALA A 60 -7.46 -16.77 -35.85
CA ALA A 60 -7.17 -16.60 -34.42
C ALA A 60 -5.69 -16.37 -34.11
N GLU A 61 -4.88 -15.97 -35.09
CA GLU A 61 -3.42 -15.84 -34.91
C GLU A 61 -2.98 -14.68 -33.99
N ASN A 62 -3.89 -13.83 -33.52
CA ASN A 62 -3.57 -12.68 -32.67
C ASN A 62 -4.44 -12.55 -31.41
N ALA A 63 -4.88 -13.66 -30.80
CA ALA A 63 -5.36 -13.60 -29.43
C ALA A 63 -4.15 -13.33 -28.50
N ILE A 64 -3.97 -12.08 -28.05
CA ILE A 64 -2.93 -11.70 -27.09
C ILE A 64 -3.01 -12.69 -25.93
N LYS A 65 -1.96 -13.49 -25.74
CA LYS A 65 -1.89 -14.48 -24.67
C LYS A 65 -1.69 -13.74 -23.35
N LEU A 66 -2.79 -13.33 -22.73
CA LEU A 66 -2.80 -12.56 -21.50
C LEU A 66 -2.64 -13.50 -20.30
N ASN A 67 -1.56 -13.31 -19.52
CA ASN A 67 -1.39 -13.94 -18.22
C ASN A 67 -2.07 -13.08 -17.15
N TYR A 68 -2.68 -13.70 -16.12
CA TYR A 68 -3.18 -13.04 -14.91
C TYR A 68 -2.19 -12.01 -14.34
N HIS A 69 -0.90 -12.31 -14.39
CA HIS A 69 0.17 -11.42 -13.93
C HIS A 69 0.25 -10.07 -14.65
N SER A 70 -0.32 -9.94 -15.85
CA SER A 70 -0.34 -8.70 -16.64
C SER A 70 -1.29 -7.65 -16.06
N TYR A 71 -2.34 -8.08 -15.35
CA TYR A 71 -3.31 -7.19 -14.70
C TYR A 71 -2.94 -6.83 -13.25
N MET A 72 -1.88 -7.45 -12.73
CA MET A 72 -1.45 -7.28 -11.35
C MET A 72 -0.60 -6.02 -11.24
N ASN A 73 -0.95 -5.11 -10.33
CA ASN A 73 -0.12 -3.92 -10.04
C ASN A 73 1.17 -4.34 -9.33
N ARG A 74 2.19 -4.71 -10.11
CA ARG A 74 3.50 -5.14 -9.62
C ARG A 74 4.45 -3.97 -9.66
N GLN A 75 4.97 -3.60 -8.50
CA GLN A 75 6.05 -2.63 -8.44
C GLN A 75 7.26 -3.18 -9.21
N THR A 76 7.80 -2.37 -10.12
CA THR A 76 8.99 -2.72 -10.89
C THR A 76 10.17 -2.95 -9.93
N ARG A 77 11.03 -3.92 -10.26
CA ARG A 77 12.21 -4.20 -9.42
C ARG A 77 13.17 -3.02 -9.50
N ALA A 78 13.60 -2.53 -8.34
CA ALA A 78 14.63 -1.50 -8.26
C ALA A 78 15.96 -1.99 -8.85
N ARG A 79 16.55 -1.17 -9.72
CA ARG A 79 17.95 -1.32 -10.14
C ARG A 79 18.83 -0.71 -9.05
N TRP A 80 19.81 -1.47 -8.57
CA TRP A 80 20.78 -1.04 -7.58
C TRP A 80 22.14 -0.92 -8.23
N THR A 81 22.70 0.28 -8.26
CA THR A 81 24.09 0.48 -8.65
C THR A 81 25.04 0.20 -7.49
N LYS A 82 26.34 0.16 -7.75
CA LYS A 82 27.35 -0.01 -6.70
C LYS A 82 27.32 1.17 -5.72
N SER A 83 27.28 2.39 -6.25
CA SER A 83 27.15 3.62 -5.44
C SER A 83 25.87 3.63 -4.60
N ASP A 84 24.74 3.16 -5.14
CA ASP A 84 23.50 3.06 -4.36
C ASP A 84 23.63 2.04 -3.22
N THR A 85 24.39 0.96 -3.44
CA THR A 85 24.61 -0.07 -2.44
C THR A 85 25.53 0.43 -1.32
N ASP A 86 26.56 1.20 -1.65
CA ASP A 86 27.43 1.84 -0.66
C ASP A 86 26.65 2.86 0.19
N LEU A 87 25.83 3.69 -0.46
CA LEU A 87 24.95 4.65 0.22
C LEU A 87 23.90 3.93 1.09
N PHE A 88 23.43 2.76 0.65
CA PHE A 88 22.51 1.93 1.42
C PHE A 88 23.16 1.43 2.72
N TYR A 89 24.39 0.93 2.66
CA TYR A 89 25.11 0.50 3.87
C TYR A 89 25.35 1.66 4.84
N GLN A 90 25.70 2.84 4.32
CA GLN A 90 25.82 4.05 5.15
C GLN A 90 24.47 4.46 5.78
N GLY A 91 23.37 4.36 5.03
CA GLY A 91 22.02 4.59 5.55
C GLY A 91 21.65 3.60 6.66
N VAL A 92 21.94 2.31 6.48
CA VAL A 92 21.75 1.27 7.52
C VAL A 92 22.62 1.56 8.74
N GLN A 93 23.86 2.01 8.53
CA GLN A 93 24.77 2.36 9.61
C GLN A 93 24.27 3.54 10.45
N GLN A 94 23.53 4.48 9.87
CA GLN A 94 23.04 5.65 10.61
C GLN A 94 21.64 5.43 11.20
N PHE A 95 20.70 4.95 10.37
CA PHE A 95 19.29 4.82 10.70
C PHE A 95 18.90 3.42 11.22
N GLY A 96 19.74 2.41 10.99
CA GLY A 96 19.45 1.03 11.38
C GLY A 96 18.38 0.40 10.48
N SER A 97 17.31 -0.10 11.10
CA SER A 97 16.20 -0.77 10.40
C SER A 97 15.06 0.15 9.95
N ASP A 98 15.22 1.47 10.10
CA ASP A 98 14.21 2.41 9.62
C ASP A 98 14.33 2.63 8.09
N PHE A 99 13.63 1.79 7.35
CA PHE A 99 13.61 1.83 5.89
C PHE A 99 12.93 3.07 5.32
N ALA A 100 12.03 3.72 6.07
CA ALA A 100 11.38 4.94 5.59
C ALA A 100 12.39 6.11 5.62
N MET A 101 13.26 6.13 6.63
CA MET A 101 14.34 7.10 6.73
C MET A 101 15.43 6.85 5.67
N ILE A 102 15.82 5.60 5.48
CA ILE A 102 16.79 5.23 4.44
C ILE A 102 16.24 5.55 3.03
N GLN A 103 14.93 5.41 2.80
CA GLN A 103 14.31 5.78 1.53
C GLN A 103 14.55 7.24 1.16
N GLN A 104 14.65 8.15 2.12
CA GLN A 104 14.86 9.57 1.82
C GLN A 104 16.18 9.83 1.09
N LEU A 105 17.16 8.92 1.19
CA LEU A 105 18.40 8.97 0.42
C LEU A 105 18.21 8.59 -1.06
N PHE A 106 17.07 7.96 -1.40
CA PHE A 106 16.78 7.40 -2.71
C PHE A 106 15.39 7.88 -3.19
N PRO A 107 15.30 9.04 -3.86
CA PRO A 107 14.02 9.57 -4.35
C PRO A 107 13.35 8.63 -5.38
N ASP A 108 14.16 7.88 -6.14
CA ASP A 108 13.69 6.96 -7.18
C ASP A 108 13.34 5.56 -6.65
N LYS A 109 13.34 5.36 -5.33
CA LYS A 109 13.14 4.03 -4.70
C LYS A 109 12.08 4.11 -3.62
N SER A 110 11.28 3.05 -3.52
CA SER A 110 10.25 2.92 -2.50
C SER A 110 10.78 2.21 -1.25
N ARG A 111 10.21 2.51 -0.08
CA ARG A 111 10.48 1.84 1.20
C ARG A 111 10.53 0.32 1.08
N ASP A 112 9.59 -0.26 0.35
CA ASP A 112 9.52 -1.73 0.19
C ASP A 112 10.69 -2.27 -0.63
N GLN A 113 11.18 -1.50 -1.61
CA GLN A 113 12.37 -1.85 -2.37
C GLN A 113 13.63 -1.78 -1.50
N VAL A 114 13.73 -0.78 -0.61
CA VAL A 114 14.82 -0.67 0.37
C VAL A 114 14.78 -1.85 1.35
N ARG A 115 13.59 -2.22 1.85
CA ARG A 115 13.41 -3.40 2.70
C ARG A 115 13.78 -4.69 1.98
N GLN A 116 13.39 -4.83 0.72
CA GLN A 116 13.74 -5.99 -0.10
C GLN A 116 15.24 -6.06 -0.37
N LYS A 117 15.90 -4.92 -0.57
CA LYS A 117 17.35 -4.82 -0.67
C LYS A 117 18.02 -5.30 0.63
N PHE A 118 17.59 -4.81 1.79
CA PHE A 118 18.09 -5.28 3.09
C PHE A 118 18.01 -6.81 3.22
N LYS A 119 16.84 -7.40 2.95
CA LYS A 119 16.66 -8.86 2.97
C LYS A 119 17.54 -9.61 1.96
N SER A 120 17.84 -8.98 0.84
CA SER A 120 18.70 -9.59 -0.19
C SER A 120 20.17 -9.52 0.22
N GLU A 121 20.59 -8.41 0.82
CA GLU A 121 21.96 -8.23 1.33
C GLU A 121 22.22 -9.09 2.56
N GLU A 122 21.25 -9.26 3.45
CA GLU A 122 21.38 -10.18 4.60
C GLU A 122 21.65 -11.62 4.17
N LYS A 123 21.08 -12.03 3.03
CA LYS A 123 21.30 -13.37 2.45
C LYS A 123 22.63 -13.48 1.70
N LYS A 124 23.05 -12.43 1.00
CA LYS A 124 24.24 -12.46 0.13
C LYS A 124 25.52 -12.05 0.86
N HIS A 125 25.43 -11.04 1.71
CA HIS A 125 26.53 -10.37 2.38
C HIS A 125 26.20 -10.15 3.87
N PRO A 126 25.99 -11.24 4.65
CA PRO A 126 25.59 -11.14 6.05
C PRO A 126 26.59 -10.36 6.92
N MET A 127 27.89 -10.48 6.64
CA MET A 127 28.93 -9.76 7.38
C MET A 127 28.85 -8.25 7.18
N GLN A 128 28.62 -7.77 5.96
CA GLN A 128 28.51 -6.34 5.69
C GLN A 128 27.27 -5.71 6.35
N VAL A 129 26.16 -6.45 6.35
CA VAL A 129 24.94 -6.02 7.06
C VAL A 129 25.18 -5.99 8.58
N HIS A 130 25.82 -7.03 9.12
CA HIS A 130 26.17 -7.08 10.53
C HIS A 130 27.10 -5.94 10.93
N ASP A 131 28.15 -5.70 10.15
CA ASP A 131 29.11 -4.62 10.38
C ASP A 131 28.44 -3.25 10.34
N ALA A 132 27.54 -3.01 9.38
CA ALA A 132 26.79 -1.77 9.31
C ALA A 132 25.91 -1.56 10.54
N ILE A 133 25.27 -2.61 11.06
CA ILE A 133 24.42 -2.53 12.25
C ILE A 133 25.25 -2.33 13.52
N LEU A 134 26.39 -3.02 13.65
CA LEU A 134 27.25 -2.97 14.83
C LEU A 134 27.96 -1.62 14.95
N HIS A 135 28.49 -1.11 13.84
CA HIS A 135 29.26 0.13 13.80
C HIS A 135 28.38 1.34 13.56
N ARG A 136 27.27 1.48 14.30
CA ARG A 136 26.32 2.57 14.11
C ARG A 136 27.04 3.93 14.13
N SER A 137 26.93 4.71 13.06
CA SER A 137 27.68 5.96 12.92
C SER A 137 27.13 6.99 13.90
N LYS A 138 28.02 7.63 14.67
CA LYS A 138 27.66 8.77 15.54
C LYS A 138 27.42 10.05 14.73
N ASP A 139 27.88 10.04 13.49
CA ASP A 139 27.77 11.17 12.59
C ASP A 139 26.35 11.24 12.02
N ASN A 140 25.74 12.41 12.16
CA ASN A 140 24.37 12.69 11.73
C ASN A 140 24.33 13.34 10.33
N VAL A 141 25.33 13.08 9.48
CA VAL A 141 25.49 13.76 8.18
C VAL A 141 24.27 13.52 7.29
N TYR A 142 23.87 12.27 7.13
CA TYR A 142 22.71 11.94 6.30
C TYR A 142 21.40 12.38 6.93
N LEU A 143 21.35 12.50 8.26
CA LEU A 143 20.15 12.94 8.97
C LEU A 143 19.92 14.43 8.67
N LYS A 144 20.98 15.24 8.76
CA LYS A 144 20.94 16.66 8.38
C LYS A 144 20.53 16.84 6.92
N GLN A 145 21.04 16.01 6.03
CA GLN A 145 20.69 16.08 4.61
C GLN A 145 19.22 15.72 4.35
N VAL A 146 18.73 14.65 4.98
CA VAL A 146 17.32 14.24 4.87
C VAL A 146 16.40 15.31 5.47
N ILE A 147 16.73 15.86 6.65
CA ILE A 147 15.95 16.95 7.27
C ILE A 147 15.87 18.17 6.35
N LYS A 148 17.00 18.55 5.73
CA LYS A 148 17.04 19.66 4.77
C LYS A 148 16.19 19.39 3.54
N GLN A 149 16.22 18.17 3.00
CA GLN A 149 15.41 17.77 1.84
C GLN A 149 13.90 17.73 2.15
N LEU A 150 13.55 17.45 3.40
CA LEU A 150 12.16 17.40 3.87
C LEU A 150 11.60 18.78 4.25
N ASN A 151 12.36 19.88 4.14
CA ASN A 151 11.89 21.24 4.41
C ASN A 151 11.21 21.43 5.80
N ILE A 152 11.57 20.63 6.81
CA ILE A 152 10.97 20.72 8.16
C ILE A 152 11.33 22.05 8.86
N GLU A 153 12.32 22.78 8.34
CA GLU A 153 12.66 24.15 8.79
C GLU A 153 11.49 25.13 8.64
N ASP A 154 10.57 24.90 7.70
CA ASP A 154 9.39 25.76 7.51
C ASP A 154 8.35 25.60 8.66
N LEU A 155 8.37 24.48 9.41
CA LEU A 155 7.56 24.28 10.62
C LEU A 155 8.20 24.85 11.90
N GLN A 156 9.52 25.05 11.90
CA GLN A 156 10.24 25.66 13.03
C GLN A 156 10.10 27.17 13.05
N ARG A 157 9.75 27.82 11.92
CA ARG A 157 9.44 29.26 11.91
C ARG A 157 8.14 29.53 12.65
N ASP A 158 7.14 28.67 12.55
CA ASP A 158 5.86 28.90 13.24
C ASP A 158 5.97 28.70 14.76
N ILE A 159 6.82 27.78 15.22
CA ILE A 159 7.06 27.56 16.67
C ILE A 159 7.98 28.64 17.26
N ASN A 160 9.03 29.06 16.53
CA ASN A 160 9.96 30.09 17.02
C ASN A 160 9.46 31.54 16.81
N SER A 161 8.38 31.75 16.05
CA SER A 161 7.72 33.06 15.92
C SER A 161 6.81 33.37 17.09
N THR A 162 6.26 32.34 17.77
CA THR A 162 5.51 32.48 19.02
C THR A 162 6.39 32.76 20.24
N ASP A 163 7.65 32.30 20.26
CA ASP A 163 8.56 32.49 21.41
C ASP A 163 9.40 33.79 21.36
N LYS A 164 9.20 34.66 20.37
CA LYS A 164 9.96 35.92 20.22
C LYS A 164 9.15 37.20 20.41
N GLN A 165 7.94 37.09 20.95
CA GLN A 165 7.15 38.26 21.36
C GLN A 165 6.80 38.31 22.85
N GLU A 166 7.52 37.64 23.75
CA GLU A 166 7.24 37.75 25.19
C GLU A 166 8.51 37.82 26.06
N VAL A 167 9.40 38.78 25.80
CA VAL A 167 10.34 39.26 26.83
C VAL A 167 10.41 40.78 26.77
N ALA A 168 9.39 41.42 27.34
CA ALA A 168 9.48 42.67 28.12
C ALA A 168 8.08 43.29 28.26
N SER A 169 7.35 42.92 29.30
CA SER A 169 6.69 43.85 30.23
C SER A 169 5.89 43.04 31.24
N ASN A 170 6.30 43.12 32.51
CA ASN A 170 5.47 42.75 33.64
C ASN A 170 4.27 43.70 33.65
N GLU A 171 3.05 43.21 33.40
CA GLU A 171 1.84 43.59 34.13
C GLU A 171 0.93 42.35 34.20
N GLY A 172 0.45 42.03 35.40
CA GLY A 172 -0.11 40.72 35.74
C GLY A 172 -1.39 40.38 35.00
N ASP A 173 -1.42 39.19 34.42
CA ASP A 173 -2.64 38.56 33.92
C ASP A 173 -3.11 37.48 34.90
N THR A 174 -3.65 37.95 36.03
CA THR A 174 -4.35 37.12 37.02
C THR A 174 -5.72 36.67 36.51
N GLY A 175 -6.14 37.07 35.31
CA GLY A 175 -7.43 36.68 34.72
C GLY A 175 -7.40 35.24 34.23
N ASN A 176 -6.33 34.86 33.51
CA ASN A 176 -6.28 33.55 32.86
C ASN A 176 -6.22 32.42 33.87
N GLU A 177 -5.37 32.53 34.90
CA GLU A 177 -5.21 31.51 35.94
C GLU A 177 -6.52 31.29 36.72
N LEU A 178 -7.30 32.35 36.97
CA LEU A 178 -8.63 32.25 37.59
C LEU A 178 -9.64 31.56 36.66
N THR A 179 -9.60 31.81 35.36
CA THR A 179 -10.49 31.12 34.41
C THR A 179 -10.17 29.63 34.27
N VAL A 180 -8.89 29.24 34.24
CA VAL A 180 -8.52 27.81 34.16
C VAL A 180 -8.88 27.09 35.46
N ASN A 181 -8.68 27.74 36.61
CA ASN A 181 -9.07 27.21 37.91
C ASN A 181 -10.60 27.11 38.07
N LEU A 182 -11.35 28.09 37.56
CA LEU A 182 -12.82 28.07 37.57
C LEU A 182 -13.36 26.94 36.67
N MET A 183 -12.81 26.77 35.46
CA MET A 183 -13.15 25.63 34.59
C MET A 183 -12.80 24.29 35.24
N ALA A 184 -11.65 24.17 35.90
CA ALA A 184 -11.27 22.95 36.60
C ALA A 184 -12.24 22.64 37.76
N GLN A 185 -12.71 23.66 38.48
CA GLN A 185 -13.67 23.52 39.57
C GLN A 185 -15.07 23.15 39.06
N GLU A 186 -15.53 23.74 37.95
CA GLU A 186 -16.79 23.38 37.31
C GLU A 186 -16.78 21.93 36.78
N MET A 187 -15.67 21.50 36.18
CA MET A 187 -15.51 20.13 35.71
C MET A 187 -15.50 19.11 36.86
N ALA A 188 -14.88 19.46 38.00
CA ALA A 188 -14.90 18.60 39.19
C ALA A 188 -16.33 18.43 39.75
N LEU A 189 -17.11 19.51 39.85
CA LEU A 189 -18.51 19.46 40.28
C LEU A 189 -19.40 18.66 39.31
N ALA A 190 -19.15 18.76 38.01
CA ALA A 190 -19.87 17.97 37.01
C ALA A 190 -19.59 16.46 37.16
N ILE A 191 -18.35 16.08 37.48
CA ILE A 191 -17.99 14.68 37.75
C ILE A 191 -18.64 14.19 39.04
N GLU A 192 -18.60 14.98 40.12
CA GLU A 192 -19.22 14.59 41.41
C GLU A 192 -20.73 14.42 41.30
N THR A 193 -21.42 15.32 40.59
CA THR A 193 -22.87 15.20 40.36
C THR A 193 -23.22 14.02 39.46
N TYR A 194 -22.40 13.72 38.46
CA TYR A 194 -22.56 12.54 37.62
C TYR A 194 -22.38 11.23 38.42
N VAL A 195 -21.34 11.15 39.24
CA VAL A 195 -21.07 9.99 40.11
C VAL A 195 -22.18 9.85 41.16
N ALA A 196 -22.61 10.94 41.80
CA ALA A 196 -23.73 10.92 42.75
C ALA A 196 -25.05 10.52 42.08
N GLY A 197 -25.27 10.94 40.82
CA GLY A 197 -26.40 10.54 40.00
C GLY A 197 -26.41 9.04 39.71
N ILE A 198 -25.26 8.45 39.39
CA ILE A 198 -25.09 7.00 39.21
C ILE A 198 -25.39 6.25 40.52
N VAL A 199 -24.81 6.70 41.64
CA VAL A 199 -25.02 6.06 42.94
C VAL A 199 -26.48 6.14 43.39
N LYS A 200 -27.16 7.27 43.13
CA LYS A 200 -28.59 7.44 43.41
C LYS A 200 -29.47 6.58 42.49
N TRP A 201 -29.10 6.41 41.22
CA TRP A 201 -29.76 5.48 40.30
C TRP A 201 -29.63 4.02 40.73
N GLN A 202 -28.49 3.63 41.32
CA GLN A 202 -28.31 2.27 41.87
C GLN A 202 -29.08 2.03 43.18
N ALA A 203 -29.30 3.08 43.98
CA ALA A 203 -30.07 2.97 45.24
C ALA A 203 -31.60 3.02 45.04
N TYR A 204 -32.08 3.54 43.91
CA TYR A 204 -33.52 3.75 43.62
C TYR A 204 -33.89 3.36 42.17
N GLY A 205 -33.27 2.32 41.62
CA GLY A 205 -33.74 1.65 40.39
C GLY A 205 -34.84 0.62 40.70
N PRO A 206 -35.76 0.33 39.77
CA PRO A 206 -37.02 -0.39 40.01
C PRO A 206 -36.88 -1.80 40.60
#